data_AF-A0A1W9GNA9-F1
#
_entry.id   AF-A0A1W9GNA9-F1
#
_cell.length_a   1.000
_cell.length_b   1.000
_cell.length_c   1.000
_cell.angle_alpha   90.00
_cell.angle_beta   90.00
_cell.angle_gamma   90.00
#
_symmetry.space_group_name_H-M   'P 1'
#
loop_
_entity.id
_entity.type
_entity.pdbx_description
1 polymer ?
#
loop_
_entity_poly.entity_id
_entity_poly.type
_entity_poly.pdbx_seq_one_letter_code
_entity_poly.pdbx_strand_id
1 'polypeptide(L)'
;MTTVGAVVSCAILLGGFVPAAWAGTSSIELSSRSVPPGATLSISGKGFGTFQSVQINKVTVSGVPALVQRWEPDLIEIKVPFKAASGPVEVRIGKKKIEAGTVAVVMPQIDAVTPAEAERGALVQITGRNFGVTPGARDPNTMFGVNDVTVGGVVVRPRRWRDDRIELEVPANVSGGEIVVRLASSDPLPDGSCCAPVEYARSNAVSFSLIPSVRVDPVSGPVGTKVVLFGEGFGAGKGPQDSVLIGEHPATIAQWKDDVIVAHVPLGATSGPISLVKEGRRRTLAHFTVHVPRVTAISPTSAPIGTLLRINGEHFGFYSESGATPYSFMDFNTGENRVEIGGVQAVIYRWNDDRIDVWVPFSAKSGDVTIYRSANRPHSDGSCCVERGVLAIEAGAFTVVTPVIESYDPKSAGLDASVTIKGRGFGAFLKTAEHAQLALSQKAYKRRLDVEINEPETSSTVISNVSRTEVLFNGAAALVQSWTDSEIVVKVPHRNLYGIGKKGEFFDDLATGPLVVRRGSWDVLPDGTCCTPKKWLTLEAGPFTIETKGLPDTGYWNNNRPDADTTQ
;
A
#
# COMPACT_ATOMS: atom_id res chain seq x y z
N MET A 1 79.29 14.35 57.05
CA MET A 1 80.21 13.93 58.13
C MET A 1 80.03 12.42 58.27
N THR A 2 80.88 11.60 57.62
CA THR A 2 82.11 11.00 58.22
C THR A 2 81.75 10.22 59.48
N THR A 3 81.90 8.89 59.60
CA THR A 3 83.02 7.98 59.25
C THR A 3 82.54 6.55 59.61
N VAL A 4 82.83 5.49 58.84
CA VAL A 4 83.93 4.50 59.05
C VAL A 4 84.01 4.03 60.52
N GLY A 5 83.95 2.76 60.94
CA GLY A 5 84.31 1.46 60.35
C GLY A 5 85.17 0.68 61.36
N ALA A 6 85.03 -0.66 61.42
CA ALA A 6 85.78 -1.71 62.16
C ALA A 6 84.90 -2.47 63.18
N VAL A 7 84.44 -3.72 62.98
CA VAL A 7 85.13 -5.03 62.78
C VAL A 7 85.96 -5.49 63.98
N VAL A 8 85.39 -6.40 64.80
CA VAL A 8 85.98 -7.64 65.38
C VAL A 8 84.78 -8.53 65.78
N SER A 9 84.38 -9.53 64.98
CA SER A 9 84.81 -10.94 65.01
C SER A 9 84.44 -11.69 66.30
N CYS A 10 83.41 -12.53 66.23
CA CYS A 10 83.27 -13.71 67.10
C CYS A 10 82.65 -14.84 66.26
N ALA A 11 83.38 -15.94 66.17
CA ALA A 11 83.11 -17.09 65.32
C ALA A 11 81.93 -17.93 65.83
N ILE A 12 81.04 -18.37 64.95
CA ILE A 12 80.21 -19.56 65.18
C ILE A 12 80.16 -20.42 63.91
N LEU A 13 80.37 -21.71 64.16
CA LEU A 13 80.56 -22.80 63.23
C LEU A 13 79.43 -23.01 62.22
N LEU A 14 79.84 -23.46 61.02
CA LEU A 14 79.04 -24.01 59.95
C LEU A 14 78.20 -25.22 60.41
N GLY A 15 76.89 -25.12 60.21
CA GLY A 15 75.95 -26.25 60.19
C GLY A 15 74.98 -26.05 59.03
N GLY A 16 75.05 -26.92 58.02
CA GLY A 16 74.27 -26.79 56.78
C GLY A 16 72.77 -26.93 57.02
N PHE A 17 72.01 -25.96 56.54
CA PHE A 17 70.57 -26.07 56.32
C PHE A 17 70.33 -26.21 54.82
N VAL A 18 70.02 -27.43 54.38
CA VAL A 18 69.40 -27.67 53.08
C VAL A 18 67.94 -27.24 53.19
N PRO A 19 67.43 -26.30 52.36
CA PRO A 19 66.01 -26.00 52.37
C PRO A 19 65.26 -27.20 51.79
N ALA A 20 64.35 -27.76 52.58
CA ALA A 20 63.42 -28.77 52.13
C ALA A 20 62.55 -28.17 51.01
N ALA A 21 62.76 -28.65 49.78
CA ALA A 21 61.88 -28.38 48.67
C ALA A 21 60.53 -29.04 48.97
N TRP A 22 59.52 -28.23 49.30
CA TRP A 22 58.13 -28.65 49.29
C TRP A 22 57.74 -28.93 47.84
N ALA A 23 57.77 -30.20 47.45
CA ALA A 23 57.14 -30.66 46.22
C ALA A 23 55.63 -30.54 46.39
N GLY A 24 55.07 -29.37 46.03
CA GLY A 24 53.65 -29.23 45.83
C GLY A 24 53.22 -30.12 44.67
N THR A 25 52.50 -31.20 44.96
CA THR A 25 51.77 -31.98 43.96
C THR A 25 50.84 -31.04 43.21
N SER A 26 51.11 -30.75 41.94
CA SER A 26 50.19 -30.03 41.06
C SER A 26 48.91 -30.85 40.94
N SER A 27 47.85 -30.42 41.61
CA SER A 27 46.54 -31.06 41.55
C SER A 27 45.97 -30.93 40.14
N ILE A 28 45.38 -32.01 39.63
CA ILE A 28 44.62 -31.98 38.39
C ILE A 28 43.31 -31.21 38.64
N GLU A 29 42.96 -30.31 37.74
CA GLU A 29 41.80 -29.43 37.88
C GLU A 29 40.94 -29.42 36.61
N LEU A 30 39.62 -29.43 36.80
CA LEU A 30 38.64 -29.26 35.74
C LEU A 30 38.27 -27.78 35.62
N SER A 31 38.26 -27.27 34.39
CA SER A 31 37.84 -25.90 34.06
C SER A 31 36.41 -25.56 34.52
N SER A 32 35.52 -26.54 34.60
CA SER A 32 34.19 -26.38 35.17
C SER A 32 33.73 -27.68 35.81
N ARG A 33 32.89 -27.57 36.85
CA ARG A 33 32.20 -28.69 37.51
C ARG A 33 30.81 -28.94 36.96
N SER A 34 30.29 -28.08 36.08
CA SER A 34 28.98 -28.19 35.45
C SER A 34 29.12 -27.83 33.98
N VAL A 35 28.85 -28.78 33.08
CA VAL A 35 29.10 -28.60 31.64
C VAL A 35 27.99 -29.28 30.84
N PRO A 36 27.43 -28.63 29.82
CA PRO A 36 26.43 -29.26 28.97
C PRO A 36 27.06 -30.24 27.95
N PRO A 37 26.27 -31.19 27.43
CA PRO A 37 26.68 -32.06 26.33
C PRO A 37 27.26 -31.29 25.13
N GLY A 38 28.36 -31.80 24.55
CA GLY A 38 29.02 -31.18 23.39
C GLY A 38 29.84 -29.92 23.68
N ALA A 39 29.81 -29.39 24.91
CA ALA A 39 30.71 -28.31 25.31
C ALA A 39 32.13 -28.82 25.56
N THR A 40 33.11 -27.92 25.48
CA THR A 40 34.52 -28.24 25.72
C THR A 40 34.81 -28.20 27.22
N LEU A 41 35.32 -29.30 27.76
CA LEU A 41 35.84 -29.39 29.12
C LEU A 41 37.37 -29.48 29.06
N SER A 42 38.04 -28.51 29.67
CA SER A 42 39.50 -28.50 29.83
C SER A 42 39.91 -29.14 31.16
N ILE A 43 40.92 -30.00 31.09
CA ILE A 43 41.54 -30.70 32.21
C ILE A 43 43.00 -30.23 32.28
N SER A 44 43.36 -29.50 33.33
CA SER A 44 44.72 -28.97 33.53
C SER A 44 45.44 -29.77 34.59
N GLY A 45 46.74 -30.00 34.43
CA GLY A 45 47.51 -30.79 35.38
C GLY A 45 48.92 -31.07 34.91
N LYS A 46 49.60 -32.06 35.50
CA LYS A 46 50.88 -32.57 34.99
C LYS A 46 50.81 -34.08 34.85
N GLY A 47 51.64 -34.62 33.95
CA GLY A 47 51.81 -36.07 33.81
C GLY A 47 50.84 -36.74 32.84
N PHE A 48 50.27 -35.96 31.91
CA PHE A 48 49.46 -36.47 30.79
C PHE A 48 50.32 -37.04 29.65
N GLY A 49 51.58 -36.62 29.55
CA GLY A 49 52.51 -37.08 28.52
C GLY A 49 52.10 -36.65 27.11
N THR A 50 52.78 -37.18 26.09
CA THR A 50 52.47 -36.90 24.68
C THR A 50 51.34 -37.78 24.17
N PHE A 51 50.50 -37.24 23.30
CA PHE A 51 49.48 -38.02 22.60
C PHE A 51 50.14 -39.05 21.66
N GLN A 52 49.68 -40.30 21.72
CA GLN A 52 50.14 -41.38 20.84
C GLN A 52 49.05 -41.81 19.87
N SER A 53 47.87 -42.18 20.39
CA SER A 53 46.71 -42.54 19.58
C SER A 53 45.44 -42.49 20.41
N VAL A 54 44.28 -42.42 19.74
CA VAL A 54 42.94 -42.48 20.38
C VAL A 54 42.67 -43.80 21.12
N GLN A 55 43.47 -44.85 20.85
CA GLN A 55 43.36 -46.12 21.57
C GLN A 55 44.15 -46.13 22.89
N ILE A 56 45.24 -45.37 22.95
CA ILE A 56 46.12 -45.29 24.12
C ILE A 56 45.70 -44.13 25.02
N ASN A 57 45.38 -42.98 24.44
CA ASN A 57 44.99 -41.76 25.13
C ASN A 57 43.46 -41.61 25.05
N LYS A 58 42.76 -41.96 26.12
CA LYS A 58 41.30 -41.87 26.20
C LYS A 58 40.90 -41.03 27.40
N VAL A 59 39.83 -40.26 27.24
CA VAL A 59 39.16 -39.63 28.37
C VAL A 59 37.72 -40.16 28.39
N THR A 60 37.23 -40.49 29.57
CA THR A 60 35.84 -40.92 29.75
C THR A 60 35.15 -40.07 30.80
N VAL A 61 33.90 -39.70 30.54
CA VAL A 61 33.01 -39.04 31.51
C VAL A 61 31.95 -40.06 31.93
N SER A 62 31.95 -40.44 33.21
CA SER A 62 31.08 -41.50 33.74
C SER A 62 31.17 -42.80 32.93
N GLY A 63 32.38 -43.16 32.47
CA GLY A 63 32.64 -44.35 31.66
C GLY A 63 32.32 -44.20 30.16
N VAL A 64 31.70 -43.10 29.71
CA VAL A 64 31.42 -42.84 28.29
C VAL A 64 32.63 -42.16 27.65
N PRO A 65 33.19 -42.68 26.53
CA PRO A 65 34.32 -42.06 25.83
C PRO A 65 34.01 -40.65 25.34
N ALA A 66 34.88 -39.71 25.68
CA ALA A 66 34.86 -38.33 25.20
C ALA A 66 35.77 -38.16 24.00
N LEU A 67 35.36 -37.28 23.08
CA LEU A 67 36.23 -36.89 21.99
C LEU A 67 37.32 -35.96 22.50
N VAL A 68 38.57 -36.34 22.30
CA VAL A 68 39.74 -35.50 22.60
C VAL A 68 39.94 -34.50 21.46
N GLN A 69 39.88 -33.21 21.78
CA GLN A 69 40.17 -32.13 20.83
C GLN A 69 41.64 -31.73 20.85
N ARG A 70 42.22 -31.71 22.06
CA ARG A 70 43.61 -31.32 22.29
C ARG A 70 44.20 -32.15 23.41
N TRP A 71 45.45 -32.56 23.24
CA TRP A 71 46.19 -33.30 24.25
C TRP A 71 47.63 -32.82 24.29
N GLU A 72 47.97 -32.18 25.40
CA GLU A 72 49.29 -31.66 25.73
C GLU A 72 49.75 -32.24 27.07
N PRO A 73 51.06 -32.17 27.40
CA PRO A 73 51.58 -32.74 28.64
C PRO A 73 50.93 -32.22 29.93
N ASP A 74 50.35 -31.03 29.88
CA ASP A 74 49.75 -30.29 30.98
C ASP A 74 48.30 -29.82 30.75
N LEU A 75 47.75 -29.98 29.54
CA LEU A 75 46.37 -29.60 29.19
C LEU A 75 45.71 -30.66 28.30
N ILE A 76 44.49 -31.06 28.64
CA ILE A 76 43.64 -31.88 27.76
C ILE A 76 42.31 -31.15 27.57
N GLU A 77 41.88 -30.98 26.32
CA GLU A 77 40.55 -30.46 26.00
C GLU A 77 39.72 -31.56 25.36
N ILE A 78 38.55 -31.82 25.92
CA ILE A 78 37.61 -32.82 25.42
C ILE A 78 36.24 -32.20 25.13
N LYS A 79 35.48 -32.85 24.24
CA LYS A 79 34.04 -32.62 24.11
C LYS A 79 33.31 -33.54 25.08
N VAL A 80 32.43 -32.98 25.91
CA VAL A 80 31.61 -33.77 26.83
C VAL A 80 30.69 -34.70 26.01
N PRO A 81 30.71 -36.03 26.25
CA PRO A 81 29.92 -36.97 25.48
C PRO A 81 28.42 -36.73 25.67
N PHE A 82 27.64 -36.95 24.61
CA PHE A 82 26.21 -36.68 24.59
C PHE A 82 25.41 -37.57 25.56
N LYS A 83 25.79 -38.84 25.67
CA LYS A 83 25.11 -39.83 26.53
C LYS A 83 25.77 -39.99 27.91
N ALA A 84 26.72 -39.11 28.26
CA ALA A 84 27.38 -39.15 29.56
C ALA A 84 26.43 -38.68 30.67
N ALA A 85 26.34 -39.45 31.74
CA ALA A 85 25.74 -38.99 32.99
C ALA A 85 26.76 -38.14 33.78
N SER A 86 26.26 -37.38 34.76
CA SER A 86 27.10 -36.74 35.78
C SER A 86 27.92 -37.78 36.53
N GLY A 87 29.23 -37.57 36.65
CA GLY A 87 30.11 -38.58 37.23
C GLY A 87 31.60 -38.26 37.11
N PRO A 88 32.47 -39.25 37.39
CA PRO A 88 33.91 -39.06 37.36
C PRO A 88 34.43 -38.85 35.94
N VAL A 89 35.47 -38.03 35.82
CA VAL A 89 36.24 -37.83 34.60
C VAL A 89 37.55 -38.59 34.77
N GLU A 90 37.72 -39.66 33.99
CA GLU A 90 38.92 -40.50 34.00
C GLU A 90 39.76 -40.22 32.74
N VAL A 91 41.05 -39.95 32.95
CA VAL A 91 42.06 -39.87 31.88
C VAL A 91 42.86 -41.17 31.86
N ARG A 92 42.90 -41.85 30.72
CA ARG A 92 43.62 -43.11 30.50
C ARG A 92 44.77 -42.92 29.52
N ILE A 93 45.93 -43.42 29.91
CA ILE A 93 47.17 -43.42 29.12
C ILE A 93 47.70 -44.86 29.11
N GLY A 94 47.27 -45.65 28.12
CA GLY A 94 47.49 -47.08 28.07
C GLY A 94 46.88 -47.79 29.28
N LYS A 95 47.73 -48.30 30.18
CA LYS A 95 47.31 -48.95 31.44
C LYS A 95 47.17 -47.98 32.62
N LYS A 96 47.74 -46.77 32.53
CA LYS A 96 47.69 -45.77 33.60
C LYS A 96 46.32 -45.09 33.60
N LYS A 97 45.68 -45.02 34.76
CA LYS A 97 44.45 -44.26 35.00
C LYS A 97 44.75 -43.06 35.89
N ILE A 98 44.12 -41.94 35.57
CA ILE A 98 44.25 -40.69 36.30
C ILE A 98 42.84 -40.14 36.52
N GLU A 99 42.45 -39.99 37.78
CA GLU A 99 41.17 -39.37 38.16
C GLU A 99 41.30 -37.85 38.07
N ALA A 100 40.50 -37.22 37.22
CA ALA A 100 40.51 -35.77 37.01
C ALA A 100 39.43 -35.03 37.82
N GLY A 101 38.60 -35.74 38.58
CA GLY A 101 37.51 -35.18 39.40
C GLY A 101 36.13 -35.60 38.90
N THR A 102 35.07 -34.93 39.38
CA THR A 102 33.68 -35.18 38.97
C THR A 102 33.08 -33.97 38.28
N VAL A 103 32.25 -34.22 37.26
CA VAL A 103 31.53 -33.18 36.51
C VAL A 103 30.03 -33.50 36.49
N ALA A 104 29.21 -32.48 36.67
CA ALA A 104 27.77 -32.54 36.44
C ALA A 104 27.47 -32.26 34.97
N VAL A 105 26.85 -33.23 34.29
CA VAL A 105 26.34 -33.05 32.93
C VAL A 105 24.96 -32.43 33.03
N VAL A 106 24.84 -31.18 32.57
CA VAL A 106 23.62 -30.37 32.70
C VAL A 106 22.94 -30.17 31.36
N MET A 107 21.61 -30.28 31.34
CA MET A 107 20.84 -30.05 30.11
C MET A 107 20.55 -28.56 29.89
N PRO A 108 20.45 -28.11 28.63
CA PRO A 108 20.04 -26.74 28.32
C PRO A 108 18.62 -26.49 28.83
N GLN A 109 18.36 -25.32 29.40
CA GLN A 109 17.03 -24.95 29.87
C GLN A 109 16.72 -23.51 29.50
N ILE A 110 15.55 -23.30 28.91
CA ILE A 110 15.00 -21.98 28.62
C ILE A 110 14.15 -21.54 29.81
N ASP A 111 14.48 -20.38 30.35
CA ASP A 111 13.71 -19.74 31.43
C ASP A 111 12.65 -18.80 30.84
N ALA A 112 12.98 -18.03 29.81
CA ALA A 112 12.02 -17.13 29.14
C ALA A 112 12.39 -16.83 27.69
N VAL A 113 11.38 -16.45 26.92
CA VAL A 113 11.47 -15.91 25.57
C VAL A 113 10.84 -14.53 25.57
N THR A 114 11.56 -13.51 25.10
CA THR A 114 11.09 -12.11 25.12
C THR A 114 11.36 -11.41 23.79
N PRO A 115 10.32 -10.86 23.14
CA PRO A 115 8.90 -11.02 23.47
C PRO A 115 8.41 -12.46 23.22
N ALA A 116 7.39 -12.91 23.95
CA ALA A 116 6.77 -14.24 23.75
C ALA A 116 5.92 -14.33 22.46
N GLU A 117 5.65 -13.17 21.86
CA GLU A 117 5.01 -13.05 20.56
C GLU A 117 5.66 -11.95 19.74
N ALA A 118 5.85 -12.18 18.44
CA ALA A 118 6.49 -11.19 17.57
C ALA A 118 6.09 -11.37 16.10
N GLU A 119 6.33 -10.33 15.31
CA GLU A 119 6.21 -10.40 13.85
C GLU A 119 7.44 -11.08 13.22
N ARG A 120 7.31 -11.49 11.96
CA ARG A 120 8.45 -11.98 11.17
C ARG A 120 9.52 -10.87 11.05
N GLY A 121 10.79 -11.22 11.19
CA GLY A 121 11.92 -10.28 11.20
C GLY A 121 12.16 -9.58 12.54
N ALA A 122 11.29 -9.77 13.55
CA ALA A 122 11.53 -9.23 14.89
C ALA A 122 12.69 -9.95 15.59
N LEU A 123 13.40 -9.22 16.46
CA LEU A 123 14.41 -9.79 17.34
C LEU A 123 13.74 -10.42 18.56
N VAL A 124 14.11 -11.66 18.85
CA VAL A 124 13.67 -12.42 20.02
C VAL A 124 14.89 -12.79 20.85
N GLN A 125 14.79 -12.54 22.15
CA GLN A 125 15.78 -12.92 23.14
C GLN A 125 15.30 -14.14 23.91
N ILE A 126 16.14 -15.16 23.96
CA ILE A 126 15.95 -16.36 24.79
C ILE A 126 16.91 -16.23 25.96
N THR A 127 16.39 -16.29 27.19
CA THR A 127 17.19 -16.35 28.41
C THR A 127 17.04 -17.72 29.05
N GLY A 128 18.13 -18.21 29.61
CA GLY A 128 18.13 -19.52 30.25
C GLY A 128 19.49 -19.87 30.81
N ARG A 129 19.81 -21.16 30.79
CA ARG A 129 21.04 -21.71 31.35
C ARG A 129 21.55 -22.91 30.55
N ASN A 130 22.87 -23.11 30.63
CA ASN A 130 23.57 -24.25 30.04
C ASN A 130 23.45 -24.35 28.51
N PHE A 131 23.37 -23.22 27.80
CA PHE A 131 23.36 -23.21 26.33
C PHE A 131 24.75 -23.42 25.71
N GLY A 132 25.81 -23.40 26.52
CA GLY A 132 27.18 -23.37 26.05
C GLY A 132 27.59 -21.98 25.55
N VAL A 133 28.89 -21.72 25.53
CA VAL A 133 29.44 -20.39 25.23
C VAL A 133 29.46 -20.03 23.73
N THR A 134 29.26 -21.00 22.85
CA THR A 134 29.35 -20.82 21.38
C THR A 134 28.39 -21.77 20.66
N PRO A 135 27.84 -21.38 19.50
CA PRO A 135 27.05 -22.28 18.67
C PRO A 135 27.92 -23.27 17.87
N GLY A 136 29.25 -23.11 17.90
CA GLY A 136 30.19 -23.89 17.10
C GLY A 136 30.45 -23.26 15.72
N ALA A 137 31.53 -23.70 15.07
CA ALA A 137 31.90 -23.24 13.74
C ALA A 137 31.05 -23.96 12.67
N ARG A 138 30.47 -23.20 11.74
CA ARG A 138 29.75 -23.73 10.57
C ARG A 138 30.68 -23.81 9.36
N ASP A 139 31.78 -24.54 9.48
CA ASP A 139 32.61 -24.87 8.32
C ASP A 139 32.01 -26.14 7.66
N PRO A 140 31.65 -26.12 6.37
CA PRO A 140 31.15 -27.30 5.66
C PRO A 140 32.09 -28.51 5.75
N ASN A 141 33.38 -28.28 5.98
CA ASN A 141 34.40 -29.32 6.14
C ASN A 141 34.61 -29.75 7.60
N THR A 142 33.99 -29.07 8.56
CA THR A 142 33.99 -29.53 9.96
C THR A 142 32.93 -30.60 10.16
N MET A 143 33.38 -31.77 10.61
CA MET A 143 32.54 -32.95 10.86
C MET A 143 31.71 -32.82 12.16
N PHE A 144 31.67 -31.64 12.78
CA PHE A 144 30.96 -31.38 14.04
C PHE A 144 29.58 -30.80 13.77
N GLY A 145 28.58 -31.27 14.52
CA GLY A 145 27.31 -30.58 14.59
C GLY A 145 27.45 -29.20 15.25
N VAL A 146 26.52 -28.31 14.94
CA VAL A 146 26.46 -26.96 15.52
C VAL A 146 25.23 -26.83 16.40
N ASN A 147 25.37 -26.12 17.51
CA ASN A 147 24.21 -25.82 18.34
C ASN A 147 23.30 -24.86 17.56
N ASP A 148 22.00 -25.06 17.70
CA ASP A 148 21.01 -24.25 17.02
C ASP A 148 19.76 -24.03 17.87
N VAL A 149 18.87 -23.19 17.36
CA VAL A 149 17.55 -23.00 17.93
C VAL A 149 16.54 -23.38 16.86
N THR A 150 15.53 -24.14 17.23
CA THR A 150 14.36 -24.35 16.38
C THR A 150 13.19 -23.51 16.85
N VAL A 151 12.49 -22.86 15.91
CA VAL A 151 11.24 -22.13 16.16
C VAL A 151 10.16 -22.77 15.29
N GLY A 152 9.15 -23.38 15.89
CA GLY A 152 8.11 -24.09 15.14
C GLY A 152 8.66 -25.26 14.30
N GLY A 153 9.75 -25.89 14.77
CA GLY A 153 10.46 -26.95 14.04
C GLY A 153 11.42 -26.47 12.94
N VAL A 154 11.44 -25.17 12.61
CA VAL A 154 12.39 -24.59 11.65
C VAL A 154 13.69 -24.24 12.35
N VAL A 155 14.83 -24.67 11.80
CA VAL A 155 16.15 -24.32 12.33
C VAL A 155 16.46 -22.85 12.03
N VAL A 156 16.67 -22.07 13.09
CA VAL A 156 16.96 -20.64 13.03
C VAL A 156 18.41 -20.40 13.37
N ARG A 157 19.05 -19.51 12.61
CA ARG A 157 20.40 -19.06 12.92
C ARG A 157 20.36 -17.98 14.01
N PRO A 158 21.02 -18.20 15.15
CA PRO A 158 21.18 -17.15 16.16
C PRO A 158 22.03 -16.00 15.61
N ARG A 159 21.65 -14.76 15.95
CA ARG A 159 22.49 -13.57 15.74
C ARG A 159 23.58 -13.48 16.80
N ARG A 160 23.25 -13.82 18.05
CA ARG A 160 24.21 -13.88 19.17
C ARG A 160 23.93 -15.08 20.05
N TRP A 161 24.98 -15.61 20.66
CA TRP A 161 24.91 -16.77 21.53
C TRP A 161 25.83 -16.59 22.73
N ARG A 162 25.31 -16.93 23.91
CA ARG A 162 26.00 -17.03 25.18
C ARG A 162 25.37 -18.19 25.95
N ASP A 163 26.01 -18.60 27.04
CA ASP A 163 25.56 -19.72 27.86
C ASP A 163 24.19 -19.49 28.52
N ASP A 164 23.85 -18.21 28.77
CA ASP A 164 22.63 -17.78 29.45
C ASP A 164 21.65 -16.99 28.54
N ARG A 165 22.08 -16.67 27.32
CA ARG A 165 21.32 -15.79 26.42
C ARG A 165 21.58 -16.07 24.95
N ILE A 166 20.51 -16.16 24.18
CA ILE A 166 20.55 -16.28 22.72
C ILE A 166 19.67 -15.18 22.11
N GLU A 167 20.18 -14.47 21.10
CA GLU A 167 19.42 -13.50 20.31
C GLU A 167 19.23 -14.05 18.91
N LEU A 168 18.01 -14.07 18.40
CA LEU A 168 17.68 -14.51 17.05
C LEU A 168 16.66 -13.59 16.38
N GLU A 169 16.58 -13.69 15.07
CA GLU A 169 15.58 -13.01 14.26
C GLU A 169 14.53 -14.03 13.78
N VAL A 170 13.25 -13.69 13.91
CA VAL A 170 12.16 -14.59 13.52
C VAL A 170 12.16 -14.78 12.00
N PRO A 171 12.37 -16.01 11.47
CA PRO A 171 12.42 -16.25 10.03
C PRO A 171 11.07 -16.00 9.32
N ALA A 172 11.13 -15.69 8.02
CA ALA A 172 9.94 -15.43 7.21
C ALA A 172 9.03 -16.66 7.00
N ASN A 173 9.58 -17.88 7.08
CA ASN A 173 8.89 -19.14 6.79
C ASN A 173 8.35 -19.87 8.03
N VAL A 174 8.38 -19.22 9.20
CA VAL A 174 7.84 -19.79 10.45
C VAL A 174 6.36 -19.44 10.58
N SER A 175 5.54 -20.39 11.01
CA SER A 175 4.11 -20.22 11.31
C SER A 175 3.80 -20.06 12.81
N GLY A 176 4.84 -19.90 13.63
CA GLY A 176 4.77 -19.93 15.10
C GLY A 176 5.09 -21.31 15.66
N GLY A 177 4.96 -21.48 16.97
CA GLY A 177 5.13 -22.77 17.65
C GLY A 177 6.22 -22.75 18.72
N GLU A 178 6.70 -23.93 19.10
CA GLU A 178 7.66 -24.06 20.20
C GLU A 178 9.07 -23.62 19.81
N ILE A 179 9.73 -22.93 20.75
CA ILE A 179 11.16 -22.65 20.71
C ILE A 179 11.90 -23.70 21.52
N VAL A 180 12.92 -24.29 20.91
CA VAL A 180 13.80 -25.28 21.54
C VAL A 180 15.25 -24.96 21.19
N VAL A 181 16.11 -24.93 22.21
CA VAL A 181 17.56 -24.85 22.04
C VAL A 181 18.11 -26.26 21.92
N ARG A 182 18.95 -26.51 20.91
CA ARG A 182 19.55 -27.82 20.65
C ARG A 182 21.07 -27.74 20.69
N LEU A 183 21.69 -28.58 21.51
CA LEU A 183 23.14 -28.70 21.58
C LEU A 183 23.59 -29.94 20.82
N ALA A 184 24.51 -29.76 19.88
CA ALA A 184 24.98 -30.83 19.01
C ALA A 184 25.97 -31.75 19.73
N SER A 185 25.86 -33.05 19.50
CA SER A 185 26.84 -34.03 19.96
C SER A 185 28.16 -33.92 19.18
N SER A 186 29.22 -34.44 19.78
CA SER A 186 30.54 -34.60 19.13
C SER A 186 31.15 -35.93 19.56
N ASP A 187 30.31 -36.96 19.68
CA ASP A 187 30.72 -38.26 20.19
C ASP A 187 31.72 -38.93 19.24
N PRO A 188 32.78 -39.56 19.77
CA PRO A 188 33.69 -40.33 18.95
C PRO A 188 33.02 -41.63 18.46
N LEU A 189 33.51 -42.18 17.35
CA LEU A 189 33.20 -43.53 16.90
C LEU A 189 33.71 -44.57 17.92
N PRO A 190 33.25 -45.84 17.87
CA PRO A 190 33.70 -46.89 18.79
C PRO A 190 35.23 -47.11 18.82
N ASP A 191 35.92 -46.75 17.73
CA ASP A 191 37.38 -46.80 17.60
C ASP A 191 38.08 -45.52 18.14
N GLY A 192 37.34 -44.59 18.74
CA GLY A 192 37.86 -43.33 19.28
C GLY A 192 38.13 -42.25 18.23
N SER A 193 37.91 -42.52 16.94
CA SER A 193 38.06 -41.52 15.87
C SER A 193 36.84 -40.58 15.81
N CYS A 194 37.00 -39.41 15.20
CA CYS A 194 35.90 -38.45 15.02
C CYS A 194 35.15 -38.70 13.70
N CYS A 195 33.83 -38.59 13.63
CA CYS A 195 32.85 -38.48 14.71
C CYS A 195 31.61 -39.30 14.33
N ALA A 196 30.87 -39.76 15.34
CA ALA A 196 29.57 -40.41 15.15
C ALA A 196 28.55 -39.41 14.55
N PRO A 197 27.45 -39.89 13.92
CA PRO A 197 26.38 -39.02 13.44
C PRO A 197 25.86 -38.08 14.53
N VAL A 198 25.63 -36.82 14.17
CA VAL A 198 25.22 -35.77 15.12
C VAL A 198 23.85 -36.09 15.71
N GLU A 199 23.79 -36.13 17.04
CA GLU A 199 22.58 -36.17 17.87
C GLU A 199 22.43 -34.82 18.59
N TYR A 200 21.25 -34.53 19.16
CA TYR A 200 20.97 -33.23 19.79
C TYR A 200 20.41 -33.36 21.21
N ALA A 201 21.03 -32.66 22.16
CA ALA A 201 20.47 -32.39 23.48
C ALA A 201 19.42 -31.29 23.35
N ARG A 202 18.19 -31.53 23.78
CA ARG A 202 17.09 -30.57 23.64
C ARG A 202 16.80 -29.91 24.99
N SER A 203 16.53 -28.61 24.96
CA SER A 203 15.94 -27.92 26.11
C SER A 203 14.47 -28.27 26.29
N ASN A 204 13.84 -27.75 27.35
CA ASN A 204 12.40 -27.59 27.39
C ASN A 204 11.91 -26.75 26.20
N ALA A 205 10.67 -26.99 25.79
CA ALA A 205 9.97 -26.19 24.82
C ALA A 205 9.30 -24.99 25.47
N VAL A 206 9.39 -23.82 24.83
CA VAL A 206 8.65 -22.62 25.23
C VAL A 206 7.76 -22.18 24.09
N SER A 207 6.48 -21.96 24.35
CA SER A 207 5.53 -21.52 23.33
C SER A 207 5.87 -20.11 22.84
N PHE A 208 5.84 -19.92 21.51
CA PHE A 208 6.02 -18.63 20.87
C PHE A 208 4.92 -18.42 19.83
N SER A 209 4.29 -17.24 19.87
CA SER A 209 3.21 -16.88 18.95
C SER A 209 3.70 -15.92 17.87
N LEU A 210 3.36 -16.21 16.62
CA LEU A 210 3.65 -15.30 15.51
C LEU A 210 2.51 -14.30 15.35
N ILE A 211 2.84 -13.02 15.31
CA ILE A 211 1.90 -11.95 14.99
C ILE A 211 1.96 -11.72 13.47
N PRO A 212 0.87 -11.89 12.72
CA PRO A 212 0.84 -11.58 11.29
C PRO A 212 1.11 -10.08 11.04
N SER A 213 1.95 -9.74 10.08
CA SER A 213 2.14 -8.34 9.66
C SER A 213 0.90 -7.82 8.95
N VAL A 214 0.48 -6.58 9.24
CA VAL A 214 -0.65 -5.94 8.56
C VAL A 214 -0.18 -4.65 7.90
N ARG A 215 -0.33 -4.55 6.58
CA ARG A 215 -0.06 -3.33 5.82
C ARG A 215 -1.33 -2.52 5.71
N VAL A 216 -1.26 -1.23 6.03
CA VAL A 216 -2.38 -0.30 5.89
C VAL A 216 -2.14 0.64 4.72
N ASP A 217 -3.16 0.84 3.89
CA ASP A 217 -3.05 1.64 2.66
C ASP A 217 -4.40 2.25 2.25
N PRO A 218 -4.51 3.59 2.06
CA PRO A 218 -3.51 4.60 2.38
C PRO A 218 -3.39 4.87 3.89
N VAL A 219 -2.33 5.58 4.28
CA VAL A 219 -2.11 6.07 5.68
C VAL A 219 -2.48 7.55 5.87
N SER A 220 -3.17 8.14 4.89
CA SER A 220 -3.67 9.50 4.97
C SER A 220 -4.84 9.69 4.03
N GLY A 221 -5.73 10.61 4.38
CA GLY A 221 -6.86 10.98 3.56
C GLY A 221 -7.91 11.74 4.37
N PRO A 222 -8.79 12.50 3.71
CA PRO A 222 -9.97 13.07 4.34
C PRO A 222 -11.02 12.02 4.75
N VAL A 223 -12.10 12.46 5.41
CA VAL A 223 -13.21 11.60 5.85
C VAL A 223 -13.84 10.82 4.68
N GLY A 224 -14.32 9.61 4.90
CA GLY A 224 -14.87 8.76 3.83
C GLY A 224 -13.83 8.07 2.94
N THR A 225 -12.52 8.35 3.10
CA THR A 225 -11.48 7.62 2.35
C THR A 225 -11.54 6.12 2.66
N LYS A 226 -11.41 5.31 1.61
CA LYS A 226 -11.24 3.85 1.70
C LYS A 226 -9.85 3.53 2.22
N VAL A 227 -9.78 2.84 3.35
CA VAL A 227 -8.55 2.32 3.96
C VAL A 227 -8.59 0.80 3.92
N VAL A 228 -7.55 0.20 3.33
CA VAL A 228 -7.43 -1.24 3.18
C VAL A 228 -6.32 -1.76 4.08
N LEU A 229 -6.65 -2.76 4.90
CA LEU A 229 -5.72 -3.50 5.74
C LEU A 229 -5.46 -4.84 5.05
N PHE A 230 -4.23 -5.04 4.58
CA PHE A 230 -3.77 -6.30 3.98
C PHE A 230 -3.00 -7.11 5.00
N GLY A 231 -3.35 -8.37 5.20
CA GLY A 231 -2.71 -9.24 6.17
C GLY A 231 -3.10 -10.70 6.01
N GLU A 232 -3.02 -11.46 7.09
CA GLU A 232 -3.45 -12.86 7.16
C GLU A 232 -4.06 -13.12 8.54
N GLY A 233 -4.95 -14.10 8.64
CA GLY A 233 -5.51 -14.54 9.90
C GLY A 233 -6.49 -13.53 10.52
N PHE A 234 -7.19 -12.72 9.73
CA PHE A 234 -8.30 -11.90 10.23
C PHE A 234 -9.57 -12.71 10.49
N GLY A 235 -9.67 -13.92 9.94
CA GLY A 235 -10.87 -14.76 9.97
C GLY A 235 -11.80 -14.53 8.76
N ALA A 236 -12.64 -15.51 8.46
CA ALA A 236 -13.56 -15.47 7.31
C ALA A 236 -14.64 -14.38 7.38
N GLY A 237 -14.80 -13.75 8.54
CA GLY A 237 -15.74 -12.67 8.77
C GLY A 237 -15.45 -11.97 10.10
N LYS A 238 -16.10 -10.83 10.28
CA LYS A 238 -15.92 -9.99 11.45
C LYS A 238 -16.59 -10.61 12.69
N GLY A 239 -15.85 -10.73 13.80
CA GLY A 239 -16.41 -11.12 15.08
C GLY A 239 -17.18 -10.00 15.80
N PRO A 240 -17.95 -10.32 16.86
CA PRO A 240 -18.76 -9.33 17.59
C PRO A 240 -17.93 -8.23 18.28
N GLN A 241 -16.73 -8.57 18.76
CA GLN A 241 -15.82 -7.66 19.47
C GLN A 241 -14.75 -7.06 18.55
N ASP A 242 -14.74 -7.46 17.28
CA ASP A 242 -13.72 -7.01 16.33
C ASP A 242 -14.08 -5.62 15.82
N SER A 243 -13.09 -4.76 15.63
CA SER A 243 -13.30 -3.41 15.10
C SER A 243 -12.01 -2.84 14.53
N VAL A 244 -12.15 -1.84 13.65
CA VAL A 244 -11.05 -0.97 13.23
C VAL A 244 -11.33 0.41 13.79
N LEU A 245 -10.34 0.99 14.44
CA LEU A 245 -10.38 2.34 15.01
C LEU A 245 -9.41 3.22 14.23
N ILE A 246 -9.81 4.45 13.92
CA ILE A 246 -8.94 5.49 13.36
C ILE A 246 -8.93 6.65 14.36
N GLY A 247 -7.78 6.84 15.00
CA GLY A 247 -7.74 7.58 16.27
C GLY A 247 -8.60 6.86 17.31
N GLU A 248 -9.50 7.60 17.94
CA GLU A 248 -10.45 7.05 18.92
C GLU A 248 -11.83 6.70 18.31
N HIS A 249 -12.00 6.86 17.00
CA HIS A 249 -13.29 6.67 16.33
C HIS A 249 -13.38 5.31 15.63
N PRO A 250 -14.48 4.55 15.81
CA PRO A 250 -14.73 3.35 15.02
C PRO A 250 -14.90 3.68 13.55
N ALA A 251 -14.20 2.95 12.69
CA ALA A 251 -14.29 3.05 11.24
C ALA A 251 -15.41 2.14 10.71
N THR A 252 -16.06 2.57 9.62
CA THR A 252 -17.11 1.76 8.99
C THR A 252 -16.47 0.61 8.23
N ILE A 253 -16.79 -0.62 8.61
CA ILE A 253 -16.28 -1.82 7.92
C ILE A 253 -17.17 -2.12 6.72
N ALA A 254 -16.58 -2.12 5.52
CA ALA A 254 -17.29 -2.47 4.29
C ALA A 254 -17.01 -3.91 3.84
N GLN A 255 -15.83 -4.46 4.16
CA GLN A 255 -15.49 -5.85 3.90
C GLN A 255 -14.56 -6.39 4.99
N TRP A 256 -14.76 -7.65 5.38
CA TRP A 256 -13.88 -8.39 6.27
C TRP A 256 -13.67 -9.81 5.72
N LYS A 257 -12.42 -10.16 5.45
CA LYS A 257 -11.97 -11.49 5.01
C LYS A 257 -10.66 -11.81 5.71
N ASP A 258 -10.21 -13.06 5.60
CA ASP A 258 -9.02 -13.52 6.31
C ASP A 258 -7.74 -12.76 5.94
N ASP A 259 -7.65 -12.31 4.69
CA ASP A 259 -6.50 -11.63 4.11
C ASP A 259 -6.68 -10.11 3.92
N VAL A 260 -7.91 -9.61 4.02
CA VAL A 260 -8.21 -8.20 3.76
C VAL A 260 -9.38 -7.67 4.57
N ILE A 261 -9.20 -6.47 5.13
CA ILE A 261 -10.28 -5.67 5.72
C ILE A 261 -10.34 -4.34 4.97
N VAL A 262 -11.54 -3.96 4.54
CA VAL A 262 -11.81 -2.65 3.92
C VAL A 262 -12.65 -1.84 4.89
N ALA A 263 -12.12 -0.70 5.31
CA ALA A 263 -12.77 0.23 6.22
C ALA A 263 -12.82 1.64 5.59
N HIS A 264 -13.74 2.47 6.05
CA HIS A 264 -13.85 3.87 5.62
C HIS A 264 -13.58 4.81 6.78
N VAL A 265 -12.85 5.90 6.51
CA VAL A 265 -12.59 6.95 7.50
C VAL A 265 -13.94 7.53 7.97
N PRO A 266 -14.26 7.48 9.26
CA PRO A 266 -15.58 7.88 9.74
C PRO A 266 -15.77 9.40 9.77
N LEU A 267 -17.02 9.85 9.85
CA LEU A 267 -17.36 11.26 10.01
C LEU A 267 -16.84 11.80 11.36
N GLY A 268 -16.07 12.89 11.31
CA GLY A 268 -15.46 13.49 12.50
C GLY A 268 -14.17 12.82 12.97
N ALA A 269 -13.60 11.92 12.17
CA ALA A 269 -12.29 11.33 12.45
C ALA A 269 -11.22 12.41 12.65
N THR A 270 -10.26 12.12 13.54
CA THR A 270 -9.08 12.94 13.79
C THR A 270 -7.82 12.12 13.50
N SER A 271 -6.72 12.80 13.15
CA SER A 271 -5.42 12.13 12.96
C SER A 271 -5.01 11.37 14.21
N GLY A 272 -4.49 10.17 14.03
CA GLY A 272 -4.13 9.29 15.14
C GLY A 272 -3.85 7.86 14.71
N PRO A 273 -3.64 6.94 15.67
CA PRO A 273 -3.32 5.55 15.37
C PRO A 273 -4.50 4.84 14.68
N ILE A 274 -4.19 4.04 13.66
CA ILE A 274 -5.10 2.97 13.19
C ILE A 274 -4.87 1.77 14.08
N SER A 275 -5.94 1.30 14.73
CA SER A 275 -5.89 0.12 15.58
C SER A 275 -6.88 -0.94 15.12
N LEU A 276 -6.42 -2.18 15.04
CA LEU A 276 -7.27 -3.35 14.86
C LEU A 276 -7.53 -3.96 16.24
N VAL A 277 -8.81 -4.08 16.60
CA VAL A 277 -9.26 -4.88 17.74
C VAL A 277 -9.71 -6.21 17.21
N LYS A 278 -9.08 -7.29 17.68
CA LYS A 278 -9.48 -8.66 17.35
C LYS A 278 -9.59 -9.47 18.64
N GLU A 279 -10.72 -10.13 18.87
CA GLU A 279 -10.97 -10.96 20.06
C GLU A 279 -10.68 -10.19 21.38
N GLY A 280 -11.02 -8.90 21.42
CA GLY A 280 -10.79 -8.03 22.57
C GLY A 280 -9.35 -7.51 22.72
N ARG A 281 -8.42 -7.93 21.86
CA ARG A 281 -7.04 -7.44 21.86
C ARG A 281 -6.84 -6.33 20.83
N ARG A 282 -6.43 -5.16 21.31
CA ARG A 282 -6.11 -3.99 20.46
C ARG A 282 -4.66 -4.02 20.03
N ARG A 283 -4.41 -3.87 18.74
CA ARG A 283 -3.08 -3.69 18.14
C ARG A 283 -3.07 -2.44 17.27
N THR A 284 -2.11 -1.55 17.52
CA THR A 284 -1.85 -0.40 16.66
C THR A 284 -1.04 -0.83 15.44
N LEU A 285 -1.48 -0.44 14.25
CA LEU A 285 -0.92 -0.88 12.97
C LEU A 285 -0.11 0.22 12.28
N ALA A 286 -0.63 1.45 12.28
CA ALA A 286 -0.02 2.60 11.63
C ALA A 286 -0.57 3.90 12.25
N HIS A 287 0.00 5.05 11.87
CA HIS A 287 -0.58 6.36 12.15
C HIS A 287 -1.31 6.86 10.89
N PHE A 288 -2.56 7.30 11.02
CA PHE A 288 -3.34 7.90 9.95
C PHE A 288 -3.40 9.41 10.07
N THR A 289 -3.17 10.11 8.97
CA THR A 289 -3.34 11.57 8.90
C THR A 289 -4.68 11.89 8.25
N VAL A 290 -5.62 12.43 9.04
CA VAL A 290 -6.89 12.93 8.51
C VAL A 290 -6.66 14.32 7.95
N HIS A 291 -6.83 14.46 6.63
CA HIS A 291 -6.76 15.76 5.97
C HIS A 291 -8.11 16.47 5.97
N VAL A 292 -8.09 17.78 6.13
CA VAL A 292 -9.27 18.62 5.93
C VAL A 292 -9.23 19.13 4.49
N PRO A 293 -10.23 18.81 3.64
CA PRO A 293 -10.27 19.31 2.27
C PRO A 293 -10.27 20.84 2.25
N ARG A 294 -9.48 21.43 1.36
CA ARG A 294 -9.34 22.89 1.26
C ARG A 294 -9.45 23.35 -0.18
N VAL A 295 -10.35 24.31 -0.42
CA VAL A 295 -10.46 24.97 -1.73
C VAL A 295 -9.46 26.11 -1.81
N THR A 296 -8.78 26.24 -2.95
CA THR A 296 -7.83 27.33 -3.23
C THR A 296 -8.43 28.36 -4.18
N ALA A 297 -9.14 27.89 -5.21
CA ALA A 297 -9.75 28.77 -6.22
C ALA A 297 -10.87 28.05 -6.97
N ILE A 298 -11.84 28.85 -7.45
CA ILE A 298 -12.81 28.44 -8.45
C ILE A 298 -12.65 29.29 -9.71
N SER A 299 -12.80 28.68 -10.89
CA SER A 299 -12.69 29.40 -12.16
C SER A 299 -13.52 28.74 -13.27
N PRO A 300 -14.31 29.52 -14.03
CA PRO A 300 -14.61 30.95 -13.83
C PRO A 300 -15.54 31.17 -12.63
N THR A 301 -15.55 32.38 -12.04
CA THR A 301 -16.49 32.78 -10.95
C THR A 301 -17.85 33.24 -11.48
N SER A 302 -17.96 33.54 -12.76
CA SER A 302 -19.21 33.88 -13.42
C SER A 302 -19.23 33.34 -14.84
N ALA A 303 -20.27 32.60 -15.21
CA ALA A 303 -20.44 32.08 -16.56
C ALA A 303 -21.88 31.60 -16.79
N PRO A 304 -22.31 31.42 -18.05
CA PRO A 304 -23.61 30.81 -18.35
C PRO A 304 -23.66 29.31 -18.03
N ILE A 305 -24.87 28.76 -18.02
CA ILE A 305 -25.13 27.32 -17.83
C ILE A 305 -24.32 26.44 -18.79
N GLY A 306 -24.05 25.20 -18.40
CA GLY A 306 -23.26 24.25 -19.19
C GLY A 306 -21.78 24.60 -19.26
N THR A 307 -21.31 25.65 -18.61
CA THR A 307 -19.87 25.93 -18.49
C THR A 307 -19.19 24.88 -17.62
N LEU A 308 -17.95 24.52 -17.95
CA LEU A 308 -17.12 23.70 -17.07
C LEU A 308 -16.53 24.58 -15.96
N LEU A 309 -17.01 24.41 -14.73
CA LEU A 309 -16.47 25.04 -13.54
C LEU A 309 -15.32 24.20 -13.01
N ARG A 310 -14.14 24.80 -12.89
CA ARG A 310 -12.96 24.21 -12.24
C ARG A 310 -12.88 24.67 -10.80
N ILE A 311 -12.71 23.73 -9.89
CA ILE A 311 -12.45 23.94 -8.47
C ILE A 311 -11.08 23.33 -8.17
N ASN A 312 -10.10 24.17 -7.81
CA ASN A 312 -8.77 23.73 -7.42
C ASN A 312 -8.67 23.73 -5.90
N GLY A 313 -7.85 22.83 -5.35
CA GLY A 313 -7.69 22.70 -3.92
C GLY A 313 -6.71 21.60 -3.53
N GLU A 314 -6.85 21.14 -2.31
CA GLU A 314 -6.02 20.12 -1.69
C GLU A 314 -6.92 19.16 -0.90
N HIS A 315 -6.56 17.88 -0.90
CA HIS A 315 -7.18 16.86 -0.06
C HIS A 315 -8.68 16.64 -0.31
N PHE A 316 -9.15 16.81 -1.54
CA PHE A 316 -10.52 16.45 -1.92
C PHE A 316 -10.74 14.94 -2.01
N GLY A 317 -9.66 14.14 -1.98
CA GLY A 317 -9.56 12.71 -2.35
C GLY A 317 -10.24 12.36 -3.67
N PHE A 318 -10.45 11.06 -3.90
CA PHE A 318 -11.01 10.58 -5.16
C PHE A 318 -12.53 10.38 -5.08
N TYR A 319 -13.18 10.52 -6.24
CA TYR A 319 -14.64 10.43 -6.35
C TYR A 319 -15.25 9.14 -5.81
N SER A 320 -14.58 8.00 -6.05
CA SER A 320 -15.11 6.65 -5.83
C SER A 320 -14.36 5.90 -4.73
N GLU A 321 -14.40 6.45 -3.52
CA GLU A 321 -13.74 5.89 -2.33
C GLU A 321 -14.70 5.21 -1.34
N SER A 322 -15.98 5.00 -1.64
CA SER A 322 -16.93 4.42 -0.67
C SER A 322 -17.25 2.92 -0.88
N GLY A 323 -16.54 2.25 -1.80
CA GLY A 323 -16.78 0.84 -2.16
C GLY A 323 -16.28 -0.17 -1.12
N ALA A 324 -16.89 -1.35 -1.08
CA ALA A 324 -16.51 -2.48 -0.25
C ALA A 324 -15.27 -3.25 -0.76
N THR A 325 -14.99 -3.23 -2.06
CA THR A 325 -13.82 -3.97 -2.58
C THR A 325 -12.50 -3.21 -2.36
N PRO A 326 -11.38 -3.93 -2.13
CA PRO A 326 -10.08 -3.30 -1.91
C PRO A 326 -9.52 -2.60 -3.16
N TYR A 327 -10.06 -2.92 -4.35
CA TYR A 327 -9.61 -2.38 -5.62
C TYR A 327 -10.55 -1.29 -6.13
N SER A 328 -10.01 -0.28 -6.81
CA SER A 328 -10.80 0.84 -7.34
C SER A 328 -11.66 0.47 -8.56
N PHE A 329 -11.32 -0.58 -9.30
CA PHE A 329 -11.96 -0.90 -10.58
C PHE A 329 -13.23 -1.75 -10.49
N MET A 330 -13.48 -2.45 -9.37
CA MET A 330 -14.62 -3.37 -9.25
C MET A 330 -15.83 -2.79 -8.50
N ASP A 331 -15.64 -1.70 -7.77
CA ASP A 331 -16.67 -1.13 -6.89
C ASP A 331 -16.60 0.40 -6.92
N PHE A 332 -17.09 0.96 -8.03
CA PHE A 332 -17.25 2.39 -8.22
C PHE A 332 -18.49 2.88 -7.45
N ASN A 333 -18.40 2.89 -6.13
CA ASN A 333 -19.37 3.56 -5.28
C ASN A 333 -18.88 4.99 -5.02
N THR A 334 -19.74 5.97 -5.30
CA THR A 334 -19.48 7.40 -5.12
C THR A 334 -19.93 7.91 -3.77
N GLY A 335 -20.69 7.10 -3.02
CA GLY A 335 -20.99 7.35 -1.62
C GLY A 335 -21.84 8.58 -1.35
N GLU A 336 -22.58 9.15 -2.30
CA GLU A 336 -23.25 10.47 -2.16
C GLU A 336 -22.31 11.69 -2.26
N ASN A 337 -21.05 11.50 -2.69
CA ASN A 337 -20.16 12.60 -3.07
C ASN A 337 -20.81 13.43 -4.19
N ARG A 338 -20.88 14.75 -4.00
CA ARG A 338 -21.50 15.66 -4.98
C ARG A 338 -20.96 17.07 -4.87
N VAL A 339 -21.24 17.88 -5.89
CA VAL A 339 -21.02 19.33 -5.87
C VAL A 339 -22.36 20.00 -6.14
N GLU A 340 -22.68 21.06 -5.42
CA GLU A 340 -23.85 21.89 -5.67
C GLU A 340 -23.43 23.30 -6.08
N ILE A 341 -24.18 23.91 -7.01
CA ILE A 341 -24.02 25.30 -7.44
C ILE A 341 -25.38 25.99 -7.26
N GLY A 342 -25.44 26.96 -6.36
CA GLY A 342 -26.69 27.67 -6.03
C GLY A 342 -27.81 26.73 -5.57
N GLY A 343 -27.44 25.65 -4.84
CA GLY A 343 -28.35 24.62 -4.35
C GLY A 343 -28.78 23.57 -5.36
N VAL A 344 -28.18 23.54 -6.56
CA VAL A 344 -28.45 22.53 -7.59
C VAL A 344 -27.25 21.63 -7.79
N GLN A 345 -27.46 20.30 -7.75
CA GLN A 345 -26.40 19.33 -7.94
C GLN A 345 -25.81 19.42 -9.36
N ALA A 346 -24.49 19.62 -9.42
CA ALA A 346 -23.69 19.70 -10.62
C ALA A 346 -23.28 18.32 -11.13
N VAL A 347 -23.16 18.19 -12.45
CA VAL A 347 -22.67 16.96 -13.08
C VAL A 347 -21.15 16.94 -12.98
N ILE A 348 -20.61 15.93 -12.31
CA ILE A 348 -19.17 15.79 -12.13
C ILE A 348 -18.54 15.28 -13.42
N TYR A 349 -17.64 16.08 -14.00
CA TYR A 349 -16.80 15.67 -15.14
C TYR A 349 -15.52 14.99 -14.67
N ARG A 350 -14.93 15.50 -13.57
CA ARG A 350 -13.71 14.99 -12.97
C ARG A 350 -13.68 15.32 -11.49
N TRP A 351 -13.14 14.42 -10.68
CA TRP A 351 -12.85 14.68 -9.28
C TRP A 351 -11.62 13.88 -8.85
N ASN A 352 -10.55 14.61 -8.58
CA ASN A 352 -9.28 14.14 -8.05
C ASN A 352 -8.97 14.88 -6.74
N ASP A 353 -7.89 14.48 -6.07
CA ASP A 353 -7.50 15.05 -4.77
C ASP A 353 -7.24 16.56 -4.78
N ASP A 354 -6.77 17.12 -5.90
CA ASP A 354 -6.40 18.53 -6.03
C ASP A 354 -7.35 19.34 -6.93
N ARG A 355 -8.29 18.68 -7.59
CA ARG A 355 -9.11 19.29 -8.63
C ARG A 355 -10.44 18.58 -8.86
N ILE A 356 -11.50 19.39 -8.90
CA ILE A 356 -12.84 18.96 -9.29
C ILE A 356 -13.29 19.82 -10.48
N ASP A 357 -13.77 19.17 -11.53
CA ASP A 357 -14.40 19.80 -12.69
C ASP A 357 -15.87 19.39 -12.74
N VAL A 358 -16.77 20.36 -12.77
CA VAL A 358 -18.21 20.11 -12.85
C VAL A 358 -18.87 20.95 -13.94
N TRP A 359 -19.93 20.43 -14.55
CA TRP A 359 -20.75 21.19 -15.48
C TRP A 359 -21.81 21.97 -14.72
N VAL A 360 -21.95 23.26 -15.02
CA VAL A 360 -23.00 24.12 -14.44
C VAL A 360 -24.37 23.63 -14.92
N PRO A 361 -25.27 23.19 -14.01
CA PRO A 361 -26.59 22.66 -14.37
C PRO A 361 -27.48 23.63 -15.14
N PHE A 362 -28.52 23.12 -15.80
CA PHE A 362 -29.52 23.96 -16.46
C PHE A 362 -30.33 24.80 -15.45
N SER A 363 -30.73 24.19 -14.34
CA SER A 363 -31.52 24.84 -13.29
C SER A 363 -30.70 25.60 -12.25
N ALA A 364 -29.37 25.67 -12.43
CA ALA A 364 -28.46 26.34 -11.51
C ALA A 364 -28.83 27.83 -11.33
N LYS A 365 -28.65 28.32 -10.11
CA LYS A 365 -28.83 29.73 -9.75
C LYS A 365 -27.50 30.32 -9.30
N SER A 366 -27.38 31.63 -9.36
CA SER A 366 -26.26 32.32 -8.70
C SER A 366 -26.32 32.05 -7.20
N GLY A 367 -25.17 31.73 -6.61
CA GLY A 367 -25.07 31.39 -5.19
C GLY A 367 -23.80 30.61 -4.88
N ASP A 368 -23.78 29.97 -3.72
CA ASP A 368 -22.62 29.26 -3.23
C ASP A 368 -22.34 27.98 -4.03
N VAL A 369 -21.06 27.67 -4.15
CA VAL A 369 -20.54 26.41 -4.65
C VAL A 369 -20.10 25.60 -3.45
N THR A 370 -20.71 24.45 -3.25
CA THR A 370 -20.45 23.58 -2.08
C THR A 370 -20.07 22.19 -2.55
N ILE A 371 -18.94 21.69 -2.07
CA ILE A 371 -18.51 20.30 -2.27
C ILE A 371 -19.00 19.49 -1.07
N TYR A 372 -19.65 18.37 -1.33
CA TYR A 372 -20.08 17.44 -0.30
C TYR A 372 -19.29 16.16 -0.43
N ARG A 373 -18.56 15.84 0.63
CA ARG A 373 -17.84 14.60 0.75
C ARG A 373 -18.50 13.72 1.79
N SER A 374 -18.92 12.53 1.40
CA SER A 374 -19.64 11.66 2.31
C SER A 374 -18.73 10.94 3.28
N ALA A 375 -19.25 10.74 4.48
CA ALA A 375 -18.63 9.88 5.46
C ALA A 375 -19.70 9.41 6.44
N ASN A 376 -19.51 8.21 6.97
CA ASN A 376 -20.47 7.62 7.87
C ASN A 376 -19.94 7.56 9.29
N ARG A 377 -20.85 7.61 10.26
CA ARG A 377 -20.56 7.23 11.64
C ARG A 377 -21.12 5.82 11.86
N PRO A 378 -20.27 4.81 12.05
CA PRO A 378 -20.74 3.45 12.28
C PRO A 378 -21.29 3.30 13.70
N HIS A 379 -21.99 2.18 13.93
CA HIS A 379 -22.27 1.70 15.27
C HIS A 379 -20.95 1.35 15.98
N SER A 380 -20.99 1.17 17.32
CA SER A 380 -19.80 0.79 18.10
C SER A 380 -19.17 -0.53 17.65
N ASP A 381 -19.95 -1.40 16.99
CA ASP A 381 -19.48 -2.65 16.40
C ASP A 381 -18.91 -2.47 14.98
N GLY A 382 -18.75 -1.24 14.48
CA GLY A 382 -18.21 -0.96 13.14
C GLY A 382 -19.19 -1.20 11.98
N SER A 383 -20.40 -1.69 12.25
CA SER A 383 -21.43 -1.86 11.22
C SER A 383 -21.97 -0.50 10.75
N CYS A 384 -22.31 -0.43 9.47
CA CYS A 384 -22.92 0.75 8.88
C CYS A 384 -24.44 0.78 9.12
N CYS A 385 -25.05 1.89 9.52
CA CYS A 385 -24.48 3.13 10.01
C CYS A 385 -25.50 3.78 10.96
N VAL A 386 -25.03 4.38 12.06
CA VAL A 386 -25.89 5.20 12.95
C VAL A 386 -26.27 6.50 12.25
N GLU A 387 -25.32 7.07 11.52
CA GLU A 387 -25.49 8.33 10.81
C GLU A 387 -24.78 8.25 9.45
N ARG A 388 -25.50 8.62 8.40
CA ARG A 388 -24.91 8.95 7.10
C ARG A 388 -24.81 10.46 7.03
N GLY A 389 -23.60 10.95 6.87
CA GLY A 389 -23.33 12.37 6.86
C GLY A 389 -22.48 12.78 5.67
N VAL A 390 -22.36 14.09 5.53
CA VAL A 390 -21.52 14.72 4.53
C VAL A 390 -20.72 15.82 5.21
N LEU A 391 -19.44 15.91 4.86
CA LEU A 391 -18.62 17.08 5.10
C LEU A 391 -18.87 18.06 3.95
N ALA A 392 -19.51 19.17 4.27
CA ALA A 392 -19.68 20.29 3.34
C ALA A 392 -18.45 21.18 3.35
N ILE A 393 -17.94 21.54 2.17
CA ILE A 393 -16.79 22.41 1.97
C ILE A 393 -17.24 23.55 1.06
N GLU A 394 -17.24 24.77 1.58
CA GLU A 394 -17.55 25.96 0.81
C GLU A 394 -16.39 26.27 -0.15
N ALA A 395 -16.68 26.33 -1.45
CA ALA A 395 -15.70 26.61 -2.49
C ALA A 395 -15.69 28.08 -2.94
N GLY A 396 -16.74 28.83 -2.61
CA GLY A 396 -16.94 30.24 -2.97
C GLY A 396 -18.29 30.47 -3.63
N ALA A 397 -18.49 31.64 -4.23
CA ALA A 397 -19.72 31.99 -4.92
C ALA A 397 -19.56 31.93 -6.45
N PHE A 398 -20.58 31.44 -7.14
CA PHE A 398 -20.66 31.43 -8.60
C PHE A 398 -21.86 32.24 -9.08
N THR A 399 -21.64 33.09 -10.09
CA THR A 399 -22.71 33.87 -10.72
C THR A 399 -23.12 33.24 -12.05
N VAL A 400 -24.36 32.76 -12.13
CA VAL A 400 -24.95 32.28 -13.38
C VAL A 400 -25.27 33.49 -14.25
N VAL A 401 -24.62 33.58 -15.41
CA VAL A 401 -24.81 34.67 -16.37
C VAL A 401 -25.81 34.26 -17.44
N THR A 402 -26.82 35.10 -17.68
CA THR A 402 -27.67 34.96 -18.86
C THR A 402 -27.01 35.69 -20.04
N PRO A 403 -26.61 34.99 -21.12
CA PRO A 403 -25.98 35.66 -22.24
C PRO A 403 -26.96 36.59 -22.94
N VAL A 404 -26.44 37.68 -23.52
CA VAL A 404 -27.24 38.67 -24.26
C VAL A 404 -26.63 38.86 -25.63
N ILE A 405 -27.46 38.79 -26.67
CA ILE A 405 -27.10 39.17 -28.04
C ILE A 405 -27.42 40.66 -28.20
N GLU A 406 -26.43 41.45 -28.61
CA GLU A 406 -26.57 42.89 -28.83
C GLU A 406 -26.74 43.20 -30.32
N SER A 407 -26.01 42.50 -31.18
CA SER A 407 -26.10 42.68 -32.63
C SER A 407 -25.58 41.45 -33.38
N TYR A 408 -25.91 41.38 -34.68
CA TYR A 408 -25.32 40.43 -35.61
C TYR A 408 -25.25 41.05 -37.00
N ASP A 409 -24.19 40.74 -37.74
CA ASP A 409 -23.93 41.23 -39.08
C ASP A 409 -23.16 40.20 -39.91
N PRO A 410 -23.45 40.05 -41.22
CA PRO A 410 -24.53 40.69 -41.96
C PRO A 410 -25.93 40.14 -41.60
N LYS A 411 -27.00 40.80 -42.06
CA LYS A 411 -28.40 40.31 -41.91
C LYS A 411 -28.80 39.27 -42.96
N SER A 412 -28.05 39.23 -44.05
CA SER A 412 -28.16 38.22 -45.10
C SER A 412 -26.78 37.88 -45.62
N ALA A 413 -26.55 36.62 -45.98
CA ALA A 413 -25.29 36.21 -46.59
C ALA A 413 -25.44 34.94 -47.42
N GLY A 414 -24.53 34.77 -48.38
CA GLY A 414 -24.37 33.52 -49.12
C GLY A 414 -23.81 32.40 -48.24
N LEU A 415 -23.74 31.22 -48.82
CA LEU A 415 -23.18 30.06 -48.14
C LEU A 415 -21.70 30.24 -47.84
N ASP A 416 -21.27 29.67 -46.72
CA ASP A 416 -19.91 29.74 -46.21
C ASP A 416 -19.41 31.14 -45.83
N ALA A 417 -20.22 32.17 -46.07
CA ALA A 417 -19.96 33.51 -45.59
C ALA A 417 -19.99 33.55 -44.06
N SER A 418 -19.12 34.38 -43.51
CA SER A 418 -19.03 34.59 -42.08
C SER A 418 -20.10 35.56 -41.59
N VAL A 419 -20.75 35.20 -40.48
CA VAL A 419 -21.67 36.04 -39.72
C VAL A 419 -21.08 36.23 -38.34
N THR A 420 -20.96 37.49 -37.93
CA THR A 420 -20.46 37.88 -36.62
C THR A 420 -21.63 38.26 -35.73
N ILE A 421 -21.72 37.64 -34.56
CA ILE A 421 -22.71 37.90 -33.53
C ILE A 421 -21.97 38.53 -32.35
N LYS A 422 -22.37 39.73 -31.94
CA LYS A 422 -21.80 40.46 -30.80
C LYS A 422 -22.76 40.48 -29.63
N GLY A 423 -22.21 40.43 -28.42
CA GLY A 423 -22.97 40.40 -27.20
C GLY A 423 -22.09 40.32 -25.96
N ARG A 424 -22.63 39.73 -24.90
CA ARG A 424 -21.93 39.58 -23.62
C ARG A 424 -22.38 38.32 -22.89
N GLY A 425 -21.49 37.75 -22.07
CA GLY A 425 -21.79 36.60 -21.23
C GLY A 425 -21.97 35.30 -22.01
N PHE A 426 -21.43 35.19 -23.23
CA PHE A 426 -21.51 33.95 -24.02
C PHE A 426 -20.69 32.80 -23.42
N GLY A 427 -19.75 33.09 -22.52
CA GLY A 427 -18.86 32.13 -21.91
C GLY A 427 -17.90 31.46 -22.89
N ALA A 428 -17.18 30.46 -22.42
CA ALA A 428 -16.30 29.65 -23.27
C ALA A 428 -17.12 28.78 -24.23
N PHE A 429 -16.53 28.51 -25.41
CA PHE A 429 -17.09 27.58 -26.37
C PHE A 429 -16.96 26.15 -25.87
N LEU A 430 -18.07 25.43 -25.92
CA LEU A 430 -18.12 24.05 -25.49
C LEU A 430 -18.01 23.15 -26.72
N LYS A 431 -16.76 22.82 -27.08
CA LYS A 431 -16.45 21.84 -28.13
C LYS A 431 -15.95 20.54 -27.52
N THR A 432 -16.76 19.95 -26.66
CA THR A 432 -16.49 18.58 -26.23
C THR A 432 -16.84 17.67 -27.39
N ALA A 433 -15.79 17.19 -28.05
CA ALA A 433 -15.86 16.26 -29.16
C ALA A 433 -16.78 15.11 -28.78
N GLU A 434 -17.87 14.93 -29.53
CA GLU A 434 -18.20 13.58 -29.91
C GLU A 434 -16.93 12.96 -30.47
N HIS A 435 -16.54 11.78 -29.98
CA HIS A 435 -15.99 10.82 -30.94
C HIS A 435 -17.02 10.79 -32.04
N ALA A 436 -16.71 11.38 -33.20
CA ALA A 436 -17.57 11.35 -34.35
C ALA A 436 -17.92 9.88 -34.57
N GLN A 437 -19.10 9.47 -34.10
CA GLN A 437 -19.55 8.13 -34.35
C GLN A 437 -19.69 8.05 -35.86
N LEU A 438 -19.17 6.98 -36.43
CA LEU A 438 -19.36 6.61 -37.84
C LEU A 438 -20.84 6.73 -38.26
N ALA A 439 -21.76 6.65 -37.29
CA ALA A 439 -23.20 6.83 -37.42
C ALA A 439 -23.67 8.27 -37.75
N LEU A 440 -22.98 9.35 -37.37
CA LEU A 440 -23.35 10.73 -37.76
C LEU A 440 -23.10 10.96 -39.25
N SER A 441 -21.97 10.47 -39.75
CA SER A 441 -21.71 10.40 -41.18
C SER A 441 -22.73 9.51 -41.88
N GLN A 442 -23.07 8.32 -41.35
CA GLN A 442 -24.01 7.39 -41.99
C GLN A 442 -25.48 7.82 -41.93
N LYS A 443 -25.94 8.49 -40.86
CA LYS A 443 -27.30 9.03 -40.75
C LYS A 443 -27.50 10.23 -41.68
N ALA A 444 -26.45 11.00 -41.96
CA ALA A 444 -26.45 12.02 -43.00
C ALA A 444 -26.51 11.46 -44.44
N TYR A 445 -26.43 10.13 -44.62
CA TYR A 445 -26.59 9.44 -45.91
C TYR A 445 -27.90 8.63 -46.05
N LYS A 446 -28.71 8.46 -44.98
CA LYS A 446 -29.99 7.76 -45.06
C LYS A 446 -31.14 8.74 -45.32
N ARG A 447 -31.69 8.67 -46.53
CA ARG A 447 -32.88 9.41 -47.00
C ARG A 447 -34.10 9.07 -46.12
N ARG A 448 -34.42 9.91 -45.14
CA ARG A 448 -35.79 10.02 -44.62
C ARG A 448 -36.17 11.49 -44.43
N LEU A 449 -37.47 11.76 -44.58
CA LEU A 449 -38.11 13.08 -44.52
C LEU A 449 -38.35 13.57 -43.08
N ASP A 450 -37.83 12.86 -42.08
CA ASP A 450 -37.96 13.13 -40.64
C ASP A 450 -36.60 13.45 -40.00
N VAL A 451 -35.77 14.27 -40.64
CA VAL A 451 -34.55 14.80 -40.00
C VAL A 451 -34.95 15.87 -38.97
N GLU A 452 -35.58 15.43 -37.89
CA GLU A 452 -35.39 16.10 -36.62
C GLU A 452 -33.94 15.88 -36.21
N ILE A 453 -33.26 16.95 -35.82
CA ILE A 453 -32.02 16.88 -35.03
C ILE A 453 -32.40 16.45 -33.60
N ASN A 454 -33.07 15.30 -33.48
CA ASN A 454 -33.49 14.69 -32.23
C ASN A 454 -32.96 13.27 -32.21
N GLU A 455 -32.24 12.95 -31.14
CA GLU A 455 -31.74 11.61 -30.86
C GLU A 455 -32.90 10.62 -30.64
N PRO A 456 -32.73 9.32 -30.98
CA PRO A 456 -33.79 8.35 -30.78
C PRO A 456 -33.92 8.01 -29.29
N GLU A 457 -35.15 8.03 -28.77
CA GLU A 457 -35.53 7.74 -27.37
C GLU A 457 -35.22 6.31 -26.86
N THR A 458 -34.48 5.47 -27.60
CA THR A 458 -34.52 4.01 -27.38
C THR A 458 -33.20 3.26 -27.28
N SER A 459 -32.04 3.93 -27.14
CA SER A 459 -30.77 3.22 -26.90
C SER A 459 -30.23 3.47 -25.50
N SER A 460 -30.24 2.43 -24.66
CA SER A 460 -29.87 2.47 -23.24
C SER A 460 -28.37 2.61 -22.95
N THR A 461 -27.49 2.83 -23.93
CA THR A 461 -26.03 2.82 -23.70
C THR A 461 -25.18 3.70 -24.63
N VAL A 462 -25.68 4.84 -25.09
CA VAL A 462 -24.83 5.85 -25.76
C VAL A 462 -25.07 7.24 -25.20
N ILE A 463 -24.12 7.73 -24.40
CA ILE A 463 -24.07 9.09 -23.88
C ILE A 463 -23.54 10.01 -24.99
N SER A 464 -24.39 10.49 -25.91
CA SER A 464 -24.09 11.64 -26.79
C SER A 464 -24.41 12.96 -26.07
N ASN A 465 -23.90 13.11 -24.84
CA ASN A 465 -24.35 14.14 -23.91
C ASN A 465 -23.17 14.90 -23.29
N VAL A 466 -22.53 15.77 -24.08
CA VAL A 466 -21.62 16.80 -23.55
C VAL A 466 -22.08 18.21 -23.89
N SER A 467 -21.99 19.15 -22.92
CA SER A 467 -22.69 20.44 -22.98
C SER A 467 -22.32 21.11 -24.29
N ARG A 468 -23.31 21.34 -25.16
CA ARG A 468 -23.06 21.83 -26.51
C ARG A 468 -23.54 23.24 -26.63
N THR A 469 -22.75 24.05 -27.31
CA THR A 469 -23.17 25.37 -27.75
C THR A 469 -23.32 25.35 -29.25
N GLU A 470 -24.42 25.89 -29.77
CA GLU A 470 -24.77 25.83 -31.18
C GLU A 470 -25.27 27.19 -31.66
N VAL A 471 -25.01 27.50 -32.92
CA VAL A 471 -25.66 28.60 -33.63
C VAL A 471 -26.45 27.99 -34.77
N LEU A 472 -27.71 28.39 -34.92
CA LEU A 472 -28.64 27.86 -35.91
C LEU A 472 -29.12 28.99 -36.82
N PHE A 473 -29.06 28.77 -38.12
CA PHE A 473 -29.76 29.59 -39.12
C PHE A 473 -31.05 28.86 -39.48
N ASN A 474 -32.19 29.36 -39.01
CA ASN A 474 -33.50 28.73 -39.27
C ASN A 474 -33.50 27.21 -38.97
N GLY A 475 -32.94 26.82 -37.82
CA GLY A 475 -32.80 25.42 -37.42
C GLY A 475 -31.61 24.66 -38.03
N ALA A 476 -30.93 25.20 -39.04
CA ALA A 476 -29.72 24.61 -39.61
C ALA A 476 -28.46 25.00 -38.82
N ALA A 477 -27.72 24.01 -38.31
CA ALA A 477 -26.52 24.24 -37.51
C ALA A 477 -25.38 24.90 -38.32
N ALA A 478 -24.89 26.02 -37.81
CA ALA A 478 -23.76 26.76 -38.36
C ALA A 478 -22.43 26.11 -37.98
N LEU A 479 -21.40 26.37 -38.79
CA LEU A 479 -20.02 26.04 -38.42
C LEU A 479 -19.44 27.20 -37.61
N VAL A 480 -19.15 26.98 -36.32
CA VAL A 480 -18.49 27.98 -35.47
C VAL A 480 -17.01 28.11 -35.86
N GLN A 481 -16.60 29.32 -36.26
CA GLN A 481 -15.21 29.66 -36.59
C GLN A 481 -14.44 30.15 -35.36
N SER A 482 -15.05 31.04 -34.58
CA SER A 482 -14.49 31.54 -33.31
C SER A 482 -15.62 31.84 -32.33
N TRP A 483 -15.28 31.82 -31.04
CA TRP A 483 -16.25 32.04 -29.97
C TRP A 483 -15.51 32.57 -28.74
N THR A 484 -15.96 33.72 -28.27
CA THR A 484 -15.49 34.40 -27.06
C THR A 484 -16.69 34.78 -26.21
N ASP A 485 -16.46 35.39 -25.04
CA ASP A 485 -17.55 35.84 -24.17
C ASP A 485 -18.40 36.99 -24.79
N SER A 486 -17.86 37.72 -25.77
CA SER A 486 -18.51 38.89 -26.37
C SER A 486 -18.72 38.82 -27.88
N GLU A 487 -18.14 37.83 -28.55
CA GLU A 487 -18.21 37.69 -30.01
C GLU A 487 -18.21 36.23 -30.43
N ILE A 488 -19.11 35.89 -31.35
CA ILE A 488 -19.22 34.58 -31.99
C ILE A 488 -19.16 34.78 -33.50
N VAL A 489 -18.25 34.09 -34.18
CA VAL A 489 -18.17 34.10 -35.64
C VAL A 489 -18.52 32.71 -36.16
N VAL A 490 -19.51 32.65 -37.05
CA VAL A 490 -19.98 31.39 -37.65
C VAL A 490 -20.06 31.48 -39.17
N LYS A 491 -19.98 30.35 -39.85
CA LYS A 491 -20.29 30.26 -41.29
C LYS A 491 -21.72 29.82 -41.53
N VAL A 492 -22.35 30.43 -42.53
CA VAL A 492 -23.64 29.99 -43.06
C VAL A 492 -23.52 28.56 -43.61
N PRO A 493 -24.37 27.62 -43.18
CA PRO A 493 -24.20 26.19 -43.47
C PRO A 493 -24.50 25.84 -44.93
N HIS A 494 -23.64 25.01 -45.52
CA HIS A 494 -23.83 24.47 -46.86
C HIS A 494 -24.90 23.37 -46.94
N ARG A 495 -24.87 22.36 -46.05
CA ARG A 495 -25.36 21.01 -46.38
C ARG A 495 -26.86 20.77 -46.23
N ASN A 496 -27.57 21.59 -45.44
CA ASN A 496 -28.96 21.32 -45.05
C ASN A 496 -30.00 22.10 -45.88
N LEU A 497 -29.57 23.02 -46.75
CA LEU A 497 -30.45 23.81 -47.64
C LEU A 497 -30.59 23.18 -49.04
N TYR A 498 -29.92 22.06 -49.28
CA TYR A 498 -29.83 21.38 -50.59
C TYR A 498 -30.44 19.96 -50.61
N GLY A 499 -31.25 19.61 -49.61
CA GLY A 499 -31.72 18.23 -49.44
C GLY A 499 -32.87 17.79 -50.36
N ILE A 500 -32.56 16.94 -51.35
CA ILE A 500 -33.46 15.98 -52.04
C ILE A 500 -34.65 16.57 -52.84
N GLY A 501 -34.61 17.85 -53.20
CA GLY A 501 -35.44 18.46 -54.26
C GLY A 501 -34.76 18.37 -55.62
N LYS A 502 -35.41 18.84 -56.69
CA LYS A 502 -34.81 18.85 -58.03
C LYS A 502 -33.41 19.45 -57.98
N LYS A 503 -32.50 18.78 -58.68
CA LYS A 503 -31.11 19.17 -58.86
C LYS A 503 -31.01 20.65 -59.28
N GLY A 504 -30.44 21.50 -58.41
CA GLY A 504 -30.26 22.93 -58.64
C GLY A 504 -31.32 23.88 -58.04
N GLU A 505 -32.28 23.38 -57.24
CA GLU A 505 -33.28 24.24 -56.58
C GLU A 505 -32.90 24.54 -55.11
N PHE A 506 -33.02 25.82 -54.75
CA PHE A 506 -32.83 26.35 -53.40
C PHE A 506 -34.18 26.36 -52.67
N PHE A 507 -34.22 25.84 -51.44
CA PHE A 507 -35.45 25.78 -50.65
C PHE A 507 -35.67 27.10 -49.90
N ASP A 508 -36.55 27.96 -50.44
CA ASP A 508 -36.84 29.30 -49.89
C ASP A 508 -37.41 29.26 -48.47
N ASP A 509 -38.12 28.18 -48.09
CA ASP A 509 -38.71 27.99 -46.76
C ASP A 509 -37.67 27.78 -45.65
N LEU A 510 -36.53 27.20 -45.99
CA LEU A 510 -35.40 27.02 -45.07
C LEU A 510 -34.41 28.20 -45.11
N ALA A 511 -34.49 29.05 -46.13
CA ALA A 511 -33.55 30.14 -46.36
C ALA A 511 -33.75 31.35 -45.45
N THR A 512 -34.98 31.64 -45.03
CA THR A 512 -35.29 32.79 -44.17
C THR A 512 -35.90 32.30 -42.87
N GLY A 513 -35.30 32.70 -41.75
CA GLY A 513 -35.81 32.38 -40.42
C GLY A 513 -34.92 32.94 -39.32
N PRO A 514 -35.13 32.51 -38.07
CA PRO A 514 -34.40 33.08 -36.95
C PRO A 514 -32.94 32.62 -36.94
N LEU A 515 -32.02 33.55 -36.70
CA LEU A 515 -30.67 33.25 -36.25
C LEU A 515 -30.71 33.06 -34.74
N VAL A 516 -30.30 31.89 -34.27
CA VAL A 516 -30.45 31.48 -32.87
C VAL A 516 -29.12 31.01 -32.31
N VAL A 517 -28.77 31.46 -31.11
CA VAL A 517 -27.67 30.93 -30.32
C VAL A 517 -28.25 30.07 -29.20
N ARG A 518 -27.79 28.82 -29.07
CA ARG A 518 -28.26 27.88 -28.05
C ARG A 518 -27.13 27.39 -27.16
N ARG A 519 -27.41 27.26 -25.87
CA ARG A 519 -26.49 26.65 -24.89
C ARG A 519 -27.19 25.54 -24.13
N GLY A 520 -26.63 24.33 -24.21
CA GLY A 520 -27.21 23.11 -23.64
C GLY A 520 -26.60 22.74 -22.30
N SER A 521 -27.44 22.36 -21.34
CA SER A 521 -27.02 21.75 -20.06
C SER A 521 -28.07 20.75 -19.55
N TRP A 522 -27.75 20.09 -18.45
CA TRP A 522 -28.59 19.09 -17.78
C TRP A 522 -28.73 19.38 -16.30
N ASP A 523 -29.70 18.71 -15.69
CA ASP A 523 -29.79 18.57 -14.25
C ASP A 523 -29.48 17.10 -13.88
N VAL A 524 -28.87 16.87 -12.72
CA VAL A 524 -28.78 15.53 -12.13
C VAL A 524 -30.18 15.10 -11.68
N LEU A 525 -30.52 13.81 -11.83
CA LEU A 525 -31.82 13.30 -11.40
C LEU A 525 -31.91 13.29 -9.87
N PRO A 526 -33.12 13.32 -9.28
CA PRO A 526 -33.30 13.33 -7.83
C PRO A 526 -32.71 12.12 -7.09
N ASP A 527 -32.50 11.01 -7.79
CA ASP A 527 -31.86 9.79 -7.26
C ASP A 527 -30.31 9.84 -7.33
N GLY A 528 -29.74 10.97 -7.75
CA GLY A 528 -28.30 11.17 -7.90
C GLY A 528 -27.71 10.58 -9.19
N THR A 529 -28.53 9.95 -10.04
CA THR A 529 -28.08 9.43 -11.32
C THR A 529 -28.03 10.56 -12.37
N CYS A 530 -27.05 10.49 -13.26
CA CYS A 530 -26.95 11.42 -14.38
C CYS A 530 -27.65 10.82 -15.61
N CYS A 531 -28.48 11.55 -16.35
CA CYS A 531 -28.94 12.94 -16.16
C CYS A 531 -30.33 13.11 -16.77
N THR A 532 -31.02 14.23 -16.51
CA THR A 532 -32.23 14.60 -17.26
C THR A 532 -31.96 14.68 -18.77
N PRO A 533 -32.98 14.71 -19.64
CA PRO A 533 -32.78 15.12 -21.03
C PRO A 533 -32.13 16.51 -21.13
N LYS A 534 -31.35 16.74 -22.19
CA LYS A 534 -30.66 18.02 -22.44
C LYS A 534 -31.68 19.14 -22.59
N LYS A 535 -31.49 20.22 -21.84
CA LYS A 535 -32.30 21.44 -21.94
C LYS A 535 -31.46 22.55 -22.56
N TRP A 536 -32.12 23.46 -23.27
CA TRP A 536 -31.48 24.51 -24.04
C TRP A 536 -31.89 25.89 -23.54
N LEU A 537 -30.91 26.71 -23.20
CA LEU A 537 -31.10 28.15 -23.19
C LEU A 537 -31.00 28.64 -24.64
N THR A 538 -32.08 29.23 -25.13
CA THR A 538 -32.21 29.65 -26.53
C THR A 538 -32.28 31.18 -26.59
N LEU A 539 -31.38 31.77 -27.38
CA LEU A 539 -31.27 33.21 -27.60
C LEU A 539 -31.53 33.49 -29.08
N GLU A 540 -32.62 34.16 -29.39
CA GLU A 540 -32.91 34.59 -30.76
C GLU A 540 -32.20 35.92 -31.04
N ALA A 541 -31.32 35.93 -32.04
CA ALA A 541 -30.64 37.14 -32.48
C ALA A 541 -31.58 38.03 -33.31
N GLY A 542 -32.39 37.40 -34.17
CA GLY A 542 -33.34 38.06 -35.08
C GLY A 542 -33.45 37.32 -36.42
N PRO A 543 -34.21 37.87 -37.39
CA PRO A 543 -34.37 37.26 -38.71
C PRO A 543 -33.07 37.30 -39.52
N PHE A 544 -32.76 36.21 -40.21
CA PHE A 544 -31.63 36.12 -41.12
C PHE A 544 -32.06 35.48 -42.43
N THR A 545 -31.52 35.97 -43.55
CA THR A 545 -31.80 35.44 -44.88
C THR A 545 -30.54 34.87 -45.51
N ILE A 546 -30.56 33.59 -45.83
CA ILE A 546 -29.50 32.93 -46.59
C ILE A 546 -29.73 33.24 -48.06
N GLU A 547 -28.75 33.89 -48.68
CA GLU A 547 -28.80 34.27 -50.08
C GLU A 547 -28.41 33.08 -50.97
N THR A 548 -28.93 33.06 -52.19
CA THR A 548 -28.56 32.12 -53.27
C THR A 548 -27.18 32.43 -53.86
N LYS A 549 -26.17 32.63 -53.01
CA LYS A 549 -24.78 32.92 -53.38
C LYS A 549 -23.84 31.88 -52.77
N GLY A 550 -22.74 31.59 -53.46
CA GLY A 550 -21.81 30.53 -53.05
C GLY A 550 -22.33 29.12 -53.35
N LEU A 551 -23.21 28.98 -54.35
CA LEU A 551 -23.69 27.68 -54.80
C LEU A 551 -22.54 26.86 -55.40
N PRO A 552 -22.52 25.51 -55.23
CA PRO A 552 -21.58 24.65 -55.95
C PRO A 552 -21.68 24.87 -57.46
N ASP A 553 -20.57 24.70 -58.18
CA ASP A 553 -20.57 24.71 -59.65
C ASP A 553 -21.66 23.76 -60.20
N THR A 554 -22.27 24.13 -61.32
CA THR A 554 -23.11 23.26 -62.15
C THR A 554 -22.60 21.81 -62.28
N GLY A 555 -21.27 21.59 -62.28
CA GLY A 555 -20.63 20.28 -62.29
C GLY A 555 -20.93 19.39 -61.07
N TYR A 556 -21.09 19.97 -59.86
CA TYR A 556 -21.48 19.26 -58.63
C TYR A 556 -22.85 18.57 -58.79
N TRP A 557 -23.76 19.25 -59.49
CA TRP A 557 -25.09 18.75 -59.78
C TRP A 557 -25.04 17.76 -60.94
N ASN A 558 -24.24 18.03 -61.97
CA ASN A 558 -24.18 17.25 -63.21
C ASN A 558 -23.48 15.90 -63.12
N ASN A 559 -22.68 15.66 -62.08
CA ASN A 559 -21.94 14.42 -61.94
C ASN A 559 -22.66 13.42 -61.00
N ASN A 560 -23.28 12.39 -61.57
CA ASN A 560 -23.95 11.32 -60.81
C ASN A 560 -22.97 10.32 -60.13
N ARG A 561 -21.67 10.60 -60.09
CA ARG A 561 -20.63 9.81 -59.40
C ARG A 561 -19.50 10.69 -58.86
N PRO A 562 -19.29 10.78 -57.54
CA PRO A 562 -18.10 11.40 -56.96
C PRO A 562 -16.82 10.58 -57.13
N ASP A 563 -16.92 9.31 -57.53
CA ASP A 563 -15.80 8.36 -57.52
C ASP A 563 -15.16 8.16 -58.90
N ALA A 564 -15.59 8.89 -59.93
CA ALA A 564 -15.30 8.53 -61.32
C ALA A 564 -14.21 9.35 -62.01
N ASP A 565 -13.60 10.35 -61.39
CA ASP A 565 -12.43 11.00 -62.01
C ASP A 565 -11.49 11.71 -61.01
N THR A 566 -10.78 10.91 -60.22
CA THR A 566 -9.47 11.33 -59.70
C THR A 566 -8.44 10.29 -60.12
N THR A 567 -7.86 10.50 -61.30
CA THR A 567 -6.44 10.18 -61.49
C THR A 567 -5.60 11.33 -60.92
N GLN A 568 -5.59 11.46 -59.59
CA GLN A 568 -4.58 12.18 -58.79
C GLN A 568 -4.41 11.49 -57.45
#